data_AF-A0A832ZC95-F1
#
_entry.id   AF-A0A832ZC95-F1
#
_cell.length_a   1.000
_cell.length_b   1.000
_cell.length_c   1.000
_cell.angle_alpha   90.00
_cell.angle_beta   90.00
_cell.angle_gamma   90.00
#
_symmetry.space_group_name_H-M   'P 1'
#
loop_
_entity.id
_entity.type
_entity.pdbx_description
1 polymer ?
#
loop_
_entity_poly.entity_id
_entity_poly.type
_entity_poly.pdbx_seq_one_letter_code
_entity_poly.pdbx_strand_id
1 'polypeptide(L)'
;MSECKRVLRENGSPVSFVVGGKVVVGGEKPVIIAGPCAVESREAILEVAEAIKSVLVDELGFNNVVLRGGAWKPRTSPYSFQGHGEKALVWLREAGDAVGLPVATEVMDPRDVKVASEYADLLWVGARNMQNTPLLRELAKIENPVLLKR
;
A
#
# COMPACT_ATOMS: atom_id res chain seq x y z
N MET A 1 3.48 -22.51 -16.94
CA MET A 1 3.15 -21.07 -16.95
C MET A 1 1.85 -20.91 -16.18
N SER A 2 1.90 -20.38 -14.96
CA SER A 2 0.70 -20.11 -14.17
C SER A 2 -0.16 -19.11 -14.93
N GLU A 3 -1.44 -19.44 -15.17
CA GLU A 3 -2.40 -18.53 -15.78
C GLU A 3 -2.41 -17.22 -14.99
N CYS A 4 -2.31 -16.10 -15.71
CA CYS A 4 -2.55 -14.78 -15.16
C CYS A 4 -4.02 -14.75 -14.69
N LYS A 5 -4.27 -14.92 -13.38
CA LYS A 5 -5.60 -14.81 -12.77
C LYS A 5 -6.08 -13.36 -12.89
N ARG A 6 -6.60 -13.00 -14.07
CA ARG A 6 -7.36 -11.77 -14.29
C ARG A 6 -8.71 -11.94 -13.61
N VAL A 7 -8.86 -11.45 -12.39
CA VAL A 7 -10.21 -11.20 -11.87
C VAL A 7 -10.50 -9.73 -12.14
N LEU A 8 -11.04 -9.43 -13.32
CA LEU A 8 -11.54 -8.09 -13.64
C LEU A 8 -12.98 -7.91 -13.16
N ARG A 9 -13.74 -9.01 -13.10
CA ARG A 9 -15.08 -9.18 -12.52
C ARG A 9 -15.32 -10.67 -12.28
N GLU A 10 -16.07 -11.03 -11.24
CA GLU A 10 -16.61 -12.38 -11.06
C GLU A 10 -18.10 -12.33 -11.40
N ASN A 11 -18.53 -13.00 -12.47
CA ASN A 11 -19.92 -12.99 -12.96
C ASN A 11 -20.54 -11.59 -13.18
N GLY A 12 -19.73 -10.59 -13.55
CA GLY A 12 -20.18 -9.21 -13.78
C GLY A 12 -20.20 -8.31 -12.54
N SER A 13 -19.95 -8.87 -11.36
CA SER A 13 -19.81 -8.14 -10.09
C SER A 13 -18.38 -7.65 -9.86
N PRO A 14 -18.18 -6.54 -9.14
CA PRO A 14 -16.87 -6.12 -8.66
C PRO A 14 -16.22 -7.25 -7.87
N VAL A 15 -14.93 -7.47 -8.10
CA VAL A 15 -14.17 -8.45 -7.34
C VAL A 15 -13.97 -7.91 -5.93
N SER A 16 -14.31 -8.70 -4.92
CA SER A 16 -13.94 -8.41 -3.54
C SER A 16 -12.70 -9.20 -3.14
N PHE A 17 -11.83 -8.59 -2.36
CA PHE A 17 -10.63 -9.23 -1.83
C PHE A 17 -10.24 -8.61 -0.50
N VAL A 18 -9.40 -9.33 0.25
CA VAL A 18 -8.99 -8.93 1.60
C VAL A 18 -7.54 -8.45 1.58
N VAL A 19 -7.30 -7.29 2.18
CA VAL A 19 -5.97 -6.72 2.42
C VAL A 19 -5.58 -6.96 3.88
N GLY A 20 -4.40 -7.56 4.10
CA GLY A 20 -3.84 -7.83 5.43
C GLY A 20 -4.76 -8.61 6.37
N GLY A 21 -5.61 -9.48 5.80
CA GLY A 21 -6.57 -10.31 6.55
C GLY A 21 -7.71 -9.54 7.23
N LYS A 22 -7.82 -8.22 7.04
CA LYS A 22 -8.72 -7.35 7.82
C LYS A 22 -9.63 -6.49 6.96
N VAL A 23 -9.10 -5.87 5.91
CA VAL A 23 -9.83 -4.86 5.12
C VAL A 23 -10.40 -5.48 3.87
N VAL A 24 -11.71 -5.35 3.67
CA VAL A 24 -12.40 -5.84 2.48
C VAL A 24 -12.51 -4.73 1.44
N VAL A 25 -11.82 -4.88 0.32
CA VAL A 25 -11.98 -4.02 -0.87
C VAL A 25 -13.08 -4.59 -1.75
N GLY A 26 -13.93 -3.72 -2.32
CA GLY A 26 -15.05 -4.13 -3.18
C GLY A 26 -16.29 -4.63 -2.42
N GLY A 27 -16.31 -4.50 -1.09
CA GLY A 27 -17.49 -4.78 -0.25
C GLY A 27 -18.45 -3.60 -0.15
N GLU A 28 -19.45 -3.72 0.75
CA GLU A 28 -20.48 -2.69 0.95
C GLU A 28 -19.95 -1.39 1.59
N LYS A 29 -18.93 -1.51 2.44
CA LYS A 29 -18.34 -0.38 3.17
C LYS A 29 -17.17 0.21 2.40
N PRO A 30 -17.01 1.54 2.36
CA PRO A 30 -15.86 2.17 1.74
C PRO A 30 -14.57 1.78 2.45
N VAL A 31 -13.47 1.80 1.71
CA VAL A 31 -12.12 1.61 2.24
C VAL A 31 -11.44 2.97 2.34
N ILE A 32 -10.86 3.26 3.50
CA ILE A 32 -10.06 4.47 3.71
C ILE A 32 -8.58 4.08 3.72
N ILE A 33 -7.80 4.69 2.84
CA ILE A 33 -6.34 4.52 2.79
C ILE A 33 -5.71 5.86 3.17
N ALA A 34 -5.18 5.97 4.39
CA ALA A 34 -4.74 7.24 4.99
C ALA A 34 -3.31 7.15 5.55
N GLY A 35 -2.59 8.27 5.54
CA GLY A 35 -1.20 8.34 6.01
C GLY A 35 -0.35 9.37 5.25
N PRO A 36 0.88 9.62 5.70
CA PRO A 36 1.69 10.75 5.23
C PRO A 36 2.29 10.46 3.87
N CYS A 37 2.47 11.46 3.01
CA CYS A 37 2.94 11.31 1.62
C CYS A 37 4.25 10.51 1.49
N ALA A 38 5.20 10.72 2.40
CA ALA A 38 6.44 9.98 2.54
C ALA A 38 6.59 9.52 3.99
N VAL A 39 7.30 8.42 4.21
CA VAL A 39 7.73 8.03 5.56
C VAL A 39 9.10 8.69 5.81
N GLU A 40 9.13 9.68 6.69
CA GLU A 40 10.30 10.53 6.92
C GLU A 40 11.07 10.16 8.20
N SER A 41 10.38 9.63 9.20
CA SER A 41 10.99 9.06 10.41
C SER A 41 10.11 7.96 11.00
N ARG A 42 10.67 7.17 11.91
CA ARG A 42 9.96 6.13 12.65
C ARG A 42 8.90 6.73 13.57
N GLU A 43 9.28 7.77 14.30
CA GLU A 43 8.43 8.43 15.29
C GLU A 43 7.21 9.07 14.63
N ALA A 44 7.42 9.78 13.51
CA ALA A 44 6.33 10.44 12.80
C ALA A 44 5.31 9.45 12.22
N ILE A 45 5.74 8.29 11.71
CA ILE A 45 4.79 7.31 11.16
C ILE A 45 4.00 6.60 12.27
N LEU A 46 4.62 6.37 13.44
CA LEU A 46 3.92 5.84 14.62
C LEU A 46 2.84 6.81 15.11
N GLU A 47 3.18 8.09 15.28
CA GLU A 47 2.22 9.12 15.68
C GLU A 47 1.03 9.23 14.70
N VAL A 48 1.31 9.17 13.39
CA VAL A 48 0.24 9.21 12.37
C VAL A 48 -0.62 7.95 12.43
N ALA A 49 -0.04 6.77 12.64
CA ALA A 49 -0.79 5.52 12.75
C ALA A 49 -1.73 5.55 13.97
N GLU A 50 -1.26 6.04 15.12
CA GLU A 50 -2.06 6.21 16.34
C GLU A 50 -3.20 7.19 16.12
N ALA A 51 -2.92 8.36 15.51
CA ALA A 51 -3.95 9.35 15.21
C ALA A 51 -5.03 8.80 14.26
N ILE A 52 -4.62 8.08 13.21
CA ILE A 52 -5.54 7.43 12.27
C ILE A 52 -6.42 6.41 12.98
N LYS A 53 -5.84 5.57 13.85
CA LYS A 53 -6.58 4.56 14.59
C LYS A 53 -7.57 5.21 15.58
N SER A 54 -7.13 6.21 16.35
CA SER A 54 -7.99 6.94 17.30
C SER A 54 -9.20 7.53 16.60
N VAL A 55 -8.96 8.31 15.53
CA VAL A 55 -10.05 9.06 14.88
C VAL A 55 -10.91 8.14 14.00
N LEU A 56 -10.32 7.38 13.08
CA LEU A 56 -11.10 6.63 12.11
C LEU A 56 -11.72 5.37 12.72
N VAL A 57 -10.98 4.65 13.56
CA VAL A 57 -11.42 3.36 14.08
C VAL A 57 -12.16 3.54 15.41
N ASP A 58 -11.53 4.15 16.41
CA ASP A 58 -12.11 4.19 17.77
C ASP A 58 -13.28 5.16 17.88
N GLU A 59 -13.14 6.37 17.34
CA GLU A 59 -14.17 7.42 17.44
C GLU A 59 -15.27 7.26 16.37
N LEU A 60 -14.89 6.98 15.13
CA LEU A 60 -15.83 6.93 13.99
C LEU A 60 -16.27 5.52 13.59
N GLY A 61 -15.63 4.46 14.11
CA GLY A 61 -16.03 3.07 13.85
C GLY A 61 -15.74 2.56 12.42
N PHE A 62 -14.84 3.22 11.68
CA PHE A 62 -14.40 2.73 10.37
C PHE A 62 -13.39 1.60 10.52
N ASN A 63 -13.83 0.37 10.28
CA ASN A 63 -12.96 -0.82 10.39
C ASN A 63 -12.23 -1.17 9.07
N ASN A 64 -12.54 -0.50 7.96
CA ASN A 64 -11.91 -0.71 6.65
C ASN A 64 -10.82 0.33 6.38
N VAL A 65 -9.80 0.37 7.24
CA VAL A 65 -8.74 1.38 7.20
C VAL A 65 -7.39 0.73 6.88
N VAL A 66 -6.63 1.32 5.96
CA VAL A 66 -5.27 0.93 5.60
C VAL A 66 -4.33 2.12 5.84
N LEU A 67 -3.22 1.88 6.56
CA LEU A 67 -2.17 2.88 6.75
C LEU A 67 -1.28 2.95 5.50
N ARG A 68 -1.08 4.13 4.91
CA ARG A 68 -0.22 4.30 3.73
C ARG A 68 1.03 5.12 4.02
N GLY A 69 2.17 4.71 3.47
CA GLY A 69 3.45 5.42 3.61
C GLY A 69 4.32 5.23 2.37
N GLY A 70 4.91 6.32 1.85
CA GLY A 70 5.77 6.24 0.66
C GLY A 70 7.21 6.00 1.06
N ALA A 71 7.71 4.78 0.83
CA ALA A 71 9.10 4.42 1.11
C ALA A 71 10.08 5.00 0.06
N TRP A 72 9.60 5.12 -1.18
CA TRP A 72 10.32 5.77 -2.28
C TRP A 72 9.47 6.90 -2.86
N LYS A 73 10.12 7.96 -3.39
CA LYS A 73 9.44 9.14 -3.94
C LYS A 73 9.80 9.36 -5.41
N PRO A 74 8.81 9.40 -6.33
CA PRO A 74 9.06 9.78 -7.73
C PRO A 74 9.27 11.29 -7.79
N ARG A 75 10.54 11.74 -7.71
CA ARG A 75 10.90 13.16 -7.77
C ARG A 75 11.34 13.55 -9.17
N THR A 76 10.93 14.74 -9.60
CA THR A 76 11.43 15.36 -10.84
C THR A 76 12.90 15.76 -10.72
N SER A 77 13.35 16.11 -9.51
CA SER A 77 14.73 16.50 -9.24
C SER A 77 15.46 15.40 -8.45
N PRO A 78 16.68 14.99 -8.87
CA PRO A 78 17.47 13.98 -8.17
C PRO A 78 18.00 14.48 -6.82
N TYR A 79 18.11 15.79 -6.61
CA TYR A 79 18.61 16.39 -5.36
C TYR A 79 17.55 16.48 -4.25
N SER A 80 16.31 16.15 -4.59
CA SER A 80 15.23 16.12 -3.61
C SER A 80 15.27 14.85 -2.77
N PHE A 81 14.61 14.86 -1.61
CA PHE A 81 14.40 13.64 -0.82
C PHE A 81 13.75 12.53 -1.66
N GLN A 82 14.44 11.39 -1.75
CA GLN A 82 14.05 10.23 -2.56
C GLN A 82 13.24 9.19 -1.78
N GLY A 83 13.07 9.35 -0.46
CA GLY A 83 12.58 8.30 0.43
C GLY A 83 13.72 7.57 1.14
N HIS A 84 13.38 6.77 2.15
CA HIS A 84 14.33 5.95 2.89
C HIS A 84 14.40 4.48 2.41
N GLY A 85 13.68 4.14 1.34
CA GLY A 85 13.65 2.79 0.78
C GLY A 85 13.19 1.76 1.81
N GLU A 86 13.88 0.63 1.88
CA GLU A 86 13.52 -0.47 2.80
C GLU A 86 13.41 -0.04 4.26
N LYS A 87 14.26 0.90 4.72
CA LYS A 87 14.19 1.42 6.09
C LYS A 87 12.83 2.06 6.41
N ALA A 88 12.22 2.74 5.44
CA ALA A 88 10.87 3.27 5.58
C ALA A 88 9.79 2.18 5.56
N LEU A 89 10.01 1.05 4.88
CA LEU A 89 9.10 -0.10 4.92
C LEU A 89 9.05 -0.72 6.31
N VAL A 90 10.21 -0.89 6.94
CA VAL A 90 10.34 -1.42 8.31
C VAL A 90 9.53 -0.55 9.27
N TRP A 91 9.72 0.77 9.22
CA TRP A 91 8.98 1.71 10.07
C TRP A 91 7.48 1.72 9.80
N LEU A 92 7.09 1.63 8.52
CA LEU A 92 5.69 1.59 8.13
C LEU A 92 5.00 0.32 8.66
N ARG A 93 5.63 -0.85 8.48
CA ARG A 93 5.15 -2.13 9.00
C ARG A 93 5.01 -2.09 10.52
N GLU A 94 6.05 -1.62 11.21
CA GLU A 94 6.05 -1.44 12.66
C GLU A 94 4.86 -0.57 13.13
N ALA A 95 4.63 0.57 12.47
CA ALA A 95 3.52 1.45 12.80
C ALA A 95 2.16 0.81 12.54
N GLY A 96 2.00 0.09 11.43
CA GLY A 96 0.79 -0.68 11.16
C GLY A 96 0.52 -1.75 12.21
N ASP A 97 1.55 -2.49 12.63
CA ASP A 97 1.45 -3.54 13.65
C ASP A 97 1.06 -2.97 15.01
N ALA A 98 1.67 -1.84 15.41
CA ALA A 98 1.40 -1.18 16.68
C ALA A 98 -0.08 -0.83 16.88
N VAL A 99 -0.78 -0.47 15.80
CA VAL A 99 -2.21 -0.10 15.85
C VAL A 99 -3.13 -1.14 15.20
N GLY A 100 -2.58 -2.26 14.75
CA GLY A 100 -3.33 -3.35 14.12
C GLY A 100 -3.92 -3.01 12.74
N LEU A 101 -3.35 -2.08 11.99
CA LEU A 101 -3.79 -1.72 10.64
C LEU A 101 -2.91 -2.39 9.57
N PRO A 102 -3.50 -2.85 8.44
CA PRO A 102 -2.71 -3.23 7.28
C PRO A 102 -2.02 -2.01 6.67
N VAL A 103 -0.90 -2.24 5.99
CA VAL A 103 -0.07 -1.16 5.44
C VAL A 103 0.05 -1.21 3.92
N ALA A 104 0.17 -0.03 3.32
CA ALA A 104 0.32 0.14 1.89
C ALA A 104 1.50 1.03 1.53
N THR A 105 2.21 0.71 0.45
CA THR A 105 3.30 1.55 -0.07
C THR A 105 3.35 1.64 -1.60
N GLU A 106 4.05 2.64 -2.11
CA GLU A 106 4.34 2.76 -3.55
C GLU A 106 5.54 1.89 -3.92
N VAL A 107 5.46 1.20 -5.06
CA VAL A 107 6.65 0.65 -5.72
C VAL A 107 6.82 1.27 -7.10
N MET A 108 8.07 1.56 -7.46
CA MET A 108 8.41 2.24 -8.71
C MET A 108 9.39 1.46 -9.58
N ASP A 109 10.19 0.59 -8.98
CA ASP A 109 11.22 -0.19 -9.64
C ASP A 109 10.93 -1.69 -9.48
N PRO A 110 11.05 -2.51 -10.55
CA PRO A 110 10.89 -3.96 -10.45
C PRO A 110 11.74 -4.60 -9.35
N ARG A 111 12.96 -4.09 -9.11
CA ARG A 111 13.89 -4.65 -8.12
C ARG A 111 13.37 -4.54 -6.69
N ASP A 112 12.53 -3.54 -6.44
CA ASP A 112 11.99 -3.25 -5.11
C ASP A 112 10.68 -4.01 -4.82
N VAL A 113 10.07 -4.66 -5.82
CA VAL A 113 8.77 -5.33 -5.69
C VAL A 113 8.81 -6.41 -4.61
N LYS A 114 9.83 -7.27 -4.64
CA LYS A 114 9.93 -8.38 -3.68
C LYS A 114 10.04 -7.86 -2.24
N VAL A 115 10.99 -6.98 -1.98
CA VAL A 115 11.18 -6.42 -0.63
C VAL A 115 9.94 -5.64 -0.19
N ALA A 116 9.31 -4.84 -1.05
CA ALA A 116 8.08 -4.13 -0.71
C ALA A 116 6.94 -5.10 -0.32
N SER A 117 6.81 -6.22 -1.03
CA SER A 117 5.77 -7.22 -0.78
C SER A 117 5.91 -7.97 0.54
N GLU A 118 7.12 -8.02 1.10
CA GLU A 118 7.40 -8.66 2.39
C GLU A 118 6.94 -7.80 3.57
N TYR A 119 6.90 -6.47 3.41
CA TYR A 119 6.50 -5.53 4.47
C TYR A 119 5.09 -4.97 4.29
N ALA A 120 4.56 -4.89 3.06
CA ALA A 120 3.28 -4.23 2.78
C ALA A 120 2.16 -5.21 2.41
N ASP A 121 0.97 -4.96 2.94
CA ASP A 121 -0.23 -5.74 2.64
C ASP A 121 -0.86 -5.37 1.28
N LEU A 122 -0.58 -4.15 0.79
CA LEU A 122 -1.07 -3.59 -0.47
C LEU A 122 0.04 -2.76 -1.13
N LEU A 123 0.32 -3.01 -2.40
CA LEU A 123 1.22 -2.15 -3.17
C LEU A 123 0.41 -1.20 -4.06
N TRP A 124 0.93 -0.01 -4.34
CA TRP A 124 0.40 0.83 -5.41
C TRP A 124 1.45 1.22 -6.42
N VAL A 125 0.99 1.40 -7.65
CA VAL A 125 1.77 1.95 -8.75
C VAL A 125 1.30 3.38 -8.99
N GLY A 126 2.22 4.35 -8.85
CA GLY A 126 1.94 5.74 -9.16
C GLY A 126 1.62 5.96 -10.64
N ALA A 127 0.87 7.02 -10.96
CA ALA A 127 0.43 7.31 -12.34
C ALA A 127 1.59 7.37 -13.36
N ARG A 128 2.76 7.88 -12.95
CA ARG A 128 3.97 7.94 -13.80
C ARG A 128 4.49 6.56 -14.21
N ASN A 129 4.18 5.52 -13.45
CA ASN A 129 4.58 4.15 -13.70
C ASN A 129 3.42 3.28 -14.19
N MET A 130 2.24 3.84 -14.50
CA MET A 130 1.09 3.07 -14.97
C MET A 130 1.41 2.24 -16.23
N GLN A 131 2.30 2.73 -17.09
CA GLN A 131 2.72 2.05 -18.31
C GLN A 131 4.10 1.37 -18.19
N ASN A 132 4.68 1.30 -16.99
CA ASN A 132 5.95 0.64 -16.74
C ASN A 132 5.76 -0.89 -16.79
N THR A 133 5.77 -1.44 -18.00
CA THR A 133 5.49 -2.86 -18.26
C THR A 133 6.44 -3.82 -17.51
N PRO A 134 7.76 -3.54 -17.39
CA PRO A 134 8.64 -4.33 -16.54
C PRO A 134 8.17 -4.40 -15.09
N LEU A 135 7.79 -3.26 -14.50
CA LEU A 135 7.26 -3.22 -13.12
C LEU A 135 5.97 -4.02 -12.98
N LEU A 136 5.03 -3.85 -13.92
CA LEU A 136 3.75 -4.58 -13.90
C LEU A 136 3.93 -6.09 -14.05
N ARG A 137 4.93 -6.55 -14.82
CA ARG A 137 5.26 -7.97 -14.94
C ARG A 137 5.85 -8.55 -13.66
N GLU A 138 6.62 -7.76 -12.92
CA GLU A 138 7.16 -8.20 -11.64
C GLU A 138 6.07 -8.25 -10.56
N LEU A 139 5.19 -7.26 -10.53
CA LEU A 139 4.01 -7.24 -9.67
C LEU A 139 3.05 -8.41 -9.93
N ALA A 140 3.02 -8.95 -11.14
CA ALA A 140 2.20 -10.12 -11.45
C ALA A 140 2.73 -11.44 -10.84
N LYS A 141 3.90 -11.42 -10.20
CA LYS A 141 4.54 -12.60 -9.58
C LYS A 141 4.35 -12.67 -8.06
N ILE A 142 3.76 -11.63 -7.46
CA ILE A 142 3.45 -11.59 -6.03
C ILE A 142 1.95 -11.80 -5.81
N GLU A 143 1.57 -12.16 -4.58
CA GLU A 143 0.17 -12.39 -4.20
C GLU A 143 -0.49 -11.13 -3.61
N ASN A 144 0.30 -10.12 -3.23
CA ASN A 144 -0.21 -8.89 -2.64
C ASN A 144 -1.09 -8.15 -3.66
N PRO A 145 -2.25 -7.61 -3.25
CA PRO A 145 -3.05 -6.79 -4.13
C PRO A 145 -2.30 -5.54 -4.61
N VAL A 146 -2.67 -5.05 -5.79
CA VAL A 146 -2.05 -3.88 -6.43
C VAL A 146 -3.09 -2.82 -6.76
N LEU A 147 -2.91 -1.62 -6.21
CA LEU A 147 -3.65 -0.42 -6.59
C LEU A 147 -2.93 0.29 -7.74
N LEU A 148 -3.48 0.21 -8.95
CA LEU A 148 -2.93 0.88 -10.13
C LEU A 148 -3.57 2.27 -10.30
N LYS A 149 -2.78 3.34 -10.17
CA LYS A 149 -3.28 4.70 -10.40
C LYS A 149 -3.34 5.02 -11.88
N ARG A 150 -4.41 5.72 -12.29
CA ARG A 150 -4.61 6.24 -13.65
C ARG A 150 -3.75 7.48 -13.90
#